data_AF-A0A101ISY2-F1
#
_entry.id   AF-A0A101ISY2-F1
#
_cell.length_a   1.000
_cell.length_b   1.000
_cell.length_c   1.000
_cell.angle_alpha   90.00
_cell.angle_beta   90.00
_cell.angle_gamma   90.00
#
_symmetry.space_group_name_H-M   'P 1'
#
loop_
_entity.id
_entity.type
_entity.pdbx_description
1 polymer ?
#
loop_
_entity_poly.entity_id
_entity_poly.type
_entity_poly.pdbx_seq_one_letter_code
_entity_poly.pdbx_strand_id
1 'polypeptide(L)'
;YIKAGEPRWRATAHMIADLAGGPILVPATFPLALARELESFRPVLLDAAGAVEGMRAVKTPEEIERIRSVQRVTEAAMERGIALIRTSVPRGGVLHRDGRPLTSEAVRAEMHAYLLAHGCRGTDTIVSCGPDTALPHSPGIGPLREDEPIVIDIYPQDDLSGYHADMTRTVVKGEPTPAIREMYDAVRDAKARGARRRKRRHRRARALLPRDRRCPPGGYGCGDTDRL
;
A
#
# COMPACT_ATOMS: atom_id res chain seq x y z
N TYR A 1 -8.73 -14.92 -35.68
CA TYR A 1 -9.71 -13.83 -35.90
C TYR A 1 -10.91 -14.07 -34.99
N ILE A 2 -11.09 -13.22 -33.98
CA ILE A 2 -12.19 -13.30 -33.02
C ILE A 2 -13.47 -12.81 -33.71
N LYS A 3 -14.55 -13.59 -33.66
CA LYS A 3 -15.83 -13.22 -34.30
C LYS A 3 -16.61 -12.26 -33.40
N ALA A 4 -17.30 -11.31 -34.00
CA ALA A 4 -18.21 -10.43 -33.26
C ALA A 4 -19.27 -11.28 -32.51
N GLY A 5 -19.41 -11.06 -31.21
CA GLY A 5 -20.30 -11.84 -30.33
C GLY A 5 -19.65 -13.00 -29.58
N GLU A 6 -18.35 -13.27 -29.77
CA GLU A 6 -17.65 -14.26 -28.95
C GLU A 6 -17.59 -13.84 -27.46
N PRO A 7 -17.72 -14.79 -26.52
CA PRO A 7 -17.59 -14.49 -25.10
C PRO A 7 -16.26 -13.80 -24.80
N ARG A 8 -16.29 -12.74 -23.98
CA ARG A 8 -15.08 -11.98 -23.60
C ARG A 8 -13.91 -12.89 -23.17
N TRP A 9 -14.23 -13.98 -22.47
CA TRP A 9 -13.24 -14.93 -21.97
C TRP A 9 -12.55 -15.71 -23.10
N ARG A 10 -13.26 -16.07 -24.16
CA ARG A 10 -12.71 -16.77 -25.31
C ARG A 10 -11.76 -15.88 -26.11
N ALA A 11 -12.17 -14.62 -26.32
CA ALA A 11 -11.34 -13.60 -26.94
C ALA A 11 -10.03 -13.39 -26.16
N THR A 12 -10.12 -13.23 -24.84
CA THR A 12 -8.94 -13.12 -23.96
C THR A 12 -8.09 -14.39 -23.97
N ALA A 13 -8.71 -15.58 -23.93
CA ALA A 13 -8.01 -16.85 -23.96
C ALA A 13 -7.21 -17.03 -25.25
N HIS A 14 -7.80 -16.72 -26.41
CA HIS A 14 -7.12 -16.76 -27.70
C HIS A 14 -5.89 -15.86 -27.71
N MET A 15 -6.02 -14.61 -27.26
CA MET A 15 -4.91 -13.66 -27.20
C MET A 15 -3.76 -14.15 -26.30
N ILE A 16 -4.09 -14.69 -25.12
CA ILE A 16 -3.09 -15.25 -24.21
C ILE A 16 -2.41 -16.47 -24.84
N ALA A 17 -3.17 -17.36 -25.48
CA ALA A 17 -2.66 -18.56 -26.10
C ALA A 17 -1.74 -18.29 -27.31
N ASP A 18 -1.98 -17.21 -28.06
CA ASP A 18 -1.11 -16.76 -29.14
C ASP A 18 0.24 -16.25 -28.61
N LEU A 19 0.22 -15.57 -27.46
CA LEU A 19 1.42 -15.08 -26.78
C LEU A 19 2.17 -16.19 -26.03
N ALA A 20 1.46 -17.23 -25.60
CA ALA A 20 2.06 -18.35 -24.87
C ALA A 20 2.95 -19.20 -25.79
N GLY A 21 4.20 -19.42 -25.38
CA GLY A 21 5.12 -20.35 -26.07
C GLY A 21 4.90 -21.83 -25.71
N GLY A 22 4.01 -22.15 -24.77
CA GLY A 22 3.84 -23.49 -24.20
C GLY A 22 2.62 -23.61 -23.27
N PRO A 23 2.63 -24.56 -22.32
CA PRO A 23 1.62 -24.65 -21.26
C PRO A 23 1.52 -23.34 -20.45
N ILE A 24 0.31 -23.02 -20.00
CA ILE A 24 0.01 -21.78 -19.27
C ILE A 24 -0.12 -22.11 -17.79
N LEU A 25 0.76 -21.56 -16.98
CA LEU A 25 0.73 -21.69 -15.52
C LEU A 25 -0.15 -20.59 -14.91
N VAL A 26 -1.15 -20.95 -14.09
CA VAL A 26 -2.10 -20.01 -13.49
C VAL A 26 -2.22 -20.21 -11.96
N PRO A 27 -2.39 -19.13 -11.17
CA PRO A 27 -2.59 -19.25 -9.72
C PRO A 27 -3.97 -19.84 -9.37
N ALA A 28 -4.15 -20.28 -8.13
CA ALA A 28 -5.43 -20.82 -7.65
C ALA A 28 -6.59 -19.80 -7.67
N THR A 29 -6.27 -18.50 -7.68
CA THR A 29 -7.24 -17.40 -7.77
C THR A 29 -7.57 -17.00 -9.22
N PHE A 30 -7.02 -17.70 -10.21
CA PHE A 30 -7.25 -17.37 -11.62
C PHE A 30 -8.72 -17.60 -12.00
N PRO A 31 -9.34 -16.70 -12.79
CA PRO A 31 -10.77 -16.81 -13.12
C PRO A 31 -11.10 -18.14 -13.81
N LEU A 32 -11.95 -18.95 -13.18
CA LEU A 32 -12.32 -20.28 -13.66
C LEU A 32 -12.83 -20.26 -15.11
N ALA A 33 -13.68 -19.29 -15.44
CA ALA A 33 -14.20 -19.14 -16.80
C ALA A 33 -13.10 -18.92 -17.84
N LEU A 34 -12.07 -18.13 -17.51
CA LEU A 34 -10.94 -17.92 -18.40
C LEU A 34 -10.05 -19.16 -18.50
N ALA A 35 -9.82 -19.87 -17.40
CA ALA A 35 -9.08 -21.13 -17.40
C ALA A 35 -9.72 -22.15 -18.35
N ARG A 36 -11.06 -22.29 -18.30
CA ARG A 36 -11.81 -23.21 -19.18
C ARG A 36 -11.69 -22.84 -20.66
N GLU A 37 -11.75 -21.56 -21.00
CA GLU A 37 -11.55 -21.14 -22.40
C GLU A 37 -10.09 -21.38 -22.83
N LEU A 38 -9.10 -21.13 -21.96
CA LEU A 38 -7.68 -21.37 -22.23
C LEU A 38 -7.36 -22.84 -22.49
N GLU A 39 -7.99 -23.76 -21.74
CA GLU A 39 -7.86 -25.21 -21.93
C GLU A 39 -8.18 -25.65 -23.36
N SER A 40 -9.01 -24.90 -24.09
CA SER A 40 -9.34 -25.19 -25.50
C SER A 40 -8.22 -24.81 -26.49
N PHE A 41 -7.25 -23.99 -26.07
CA PHE A 41 -6.13 -23.52 -26.90
C PHE A 41 -4.78 -24.09 -26.47
N ARG A 42 -4.53 -24.24 -25.17
CA ARG A 42 -3.25 -24.69 -24.60
C ARG A 42 -3.50 -25.45 -23.28
N PRO A 43 -2.60 -26.36 -22.87
CA PRO A 43 -2.65 -26.95 -21.54
C PRO A 43 -2.55 -25.86 -20.46
N VAL A 44 -3.45 -25.89 -19.48
CA VAL A 44 -3.44 -24.99 -18.31
C VAL A 44 -3.00 -25.78 -17.09
N LEU A 45 -2.01 -25.26 -16.37
CA LEU A 45 -1.43 -25.87 -15.18
C LEU A 45 -1.71 -24.98 -13.98
N LEU A 46 -2.13 -25.59 -12.87
CA LEU A 46 -2.26 -24.88 -11.60
C LEU A 46 -0.88 -24.67 -10.98
N ASP A 47 -0.58 -23.44 -10.59
CA ASP A 47 0.61 -23.09 -9.81
C ASP A 47 0.47 -23.50 -8.34
N ALA A 48 0.48 -24.81 -8.08
CA ALA A 48 0.35 -25.34 -6.72
C ALA A 48 1.57 -25.02 -5.82
N ALA A 49 2.73 -24.77 -6.44
CA ALA A 49 3.97 -24.47 -5.74
C ALA A 49 4.19 -22.97 -5.48
N GLY A 50 3.32 -22.09 -6.01
CA GLY A 50 3.44 -20.64 -5.90
C GLY A 50 4.67 -20.08 -6.59
N ALA A 51 5.00 -20.59 -7.78
CA ALA A 51 6.11 -20.14 -8.59
C ALA A 51 5.97 -18.64 -8.94
N VAL A 52 4.77 -18.18 -9.31
CA VAL A 52 4.51 -16.78 -9.63
C VAL A 52 4.66 -15.89 -8.40
N GLU A 53 4.10 -16.27 -7.25
CA GLU A 53 4.32 -15.53 -6.00
C GLU A 53 5.80 -15.51 -5.60
N GLY A 54 6.50 -16.64 -5.75
CA GLY A 54 7.92 -16.78 -5.46
C GLY A 54 8.80 -15.87 -6.34
N MET A 55 8.53 -15.82 -7.64
CA MET A 55 9.19 -14.89 -8.57
C MET A 55 8.91 -13.44 -8.18
N ARG A 56 7.63 -13.10 -7.96
CA ARG A 56 7.23 -11.75 -7.56
C ARG A 56 7.79 -11.35 -6.21
N ALA A 57 8.12 -12.28 -5.31
CA ALA A 57 8.62 -11.96 -3.97
C ALA A 57 9.97 -11.22 -4.01
N VAL A 58 10.83 -11.54 -4.98
CA VAL A 58 12.17 -10.95 -5.14
C VAL A 58 12.15 -9.93 -6.27
N LYS A 59 12.36 -8.66 -5.93
CA LYS A 59 12.27 -7.55 -6.88
C LYS A 59 13.62 -7.32 -7.55
N THR A 60 13.60 -7.08 -8.85
CA THR A 60 14.74 -6.58 -9.62
C THR A 60 15.09 -5.15 -9.22
N PRO A 61 16.30 -4.65 -9.52
CA PRO A 61 16.69 -3.27 -9.24
C PRO A 61 15.72 -2.23 -9.84
N GLU A 62 15.19 -2.49 -11.04
CA GLU A 62 14.26 -1.60 -11.73
C GLU A 62 12.89 -1.56 -11.03
N GLU A 63 12.38 -2.72 -10.59
CA GLU A 63 11.16 -2.81 -9.79
C GLU A 63 11.30 -2.14 -8.43
N ILE A 64 12.47 -2.24 -7.79
CA ILE A 64 12.77 -1.51 -6.56
C ILE A 64 12.71 0.00 -6.79
N GLU A 65 13.21 0.50 -7.92
CA GLU A 65 13.14 1.94 -8.21
C GLU A 65 11.71 2.40 -8.50
N ARG A 66 10.89 1.57 -9.16
CA ARG A 66 9.45 1.82 -9.32
C ARG A 66 8.77 1.96 -7.96
N ILE A 67 8.99 1.01 -7.04
CA ILE A 67 8.45 1.07 -5.67
C ILE A 67 8.91 2.33 -4.94
N ARG A 68 10.20 2.70 -5.04
CA ARG A 68 10.73 3.92 -4.43
C ARG A 68 10.09 5.18 -5.00
N SER A 69 9.81 5.19 -6.30
CA SER A 69 9.10 6.31 -6.94
C SER A 69 7.71 6.50 -6.34
N VAL A 70 6.92 5.42 -6.26
CA VAL A 70 5.58 5.48 -5.65
C VAL A 70 5.68 5.88 -4.17
N GLN A 71 6.67 5.37 -3.44
CA GLN A 71 6.89 5.70 -2.03
C GLN A 71 7.15 7.20 -1.82
N ARG A 72 7.96 7.85 -2.67
CA ARG A 72 8.22 9.29 -2.58
C ARG A 72 6.93 10.12 -2.77
N VAL A 73 6.11 9.75 -3.74
CA VAL A 73 4.80 10.39 -3.97
C VAL A 73 3.88 10.17 -2.77
N THR A 74 3.91 8.98 -2.18
CA THR A 74 3.09 8.62 -1.01
C THR A 74 3.52 9.39 0.24
N GLU A 75 4.82 9.57 0.47
CA GLU A 75 5.35 10.38 1.56
C GLU A 75 4.92 11.85 1.43
N ALA A 76 4.95 12.40 0.22
CA ALA A 76 4.47 13.75 -0.05
C ALA A 76 2.94 13.89 0.14
N ALA A 77 2.16 12.89 -0.27
CA ALA A 77 0.72 12.85 -0.01
C ALA A 77 0.43 12.79 1.50
N MET A 78 1.13 11.94 2.24
CA MET A 78 1.02 11.86 3.70
C MET A 78 1.35 13.18 4.37
N GLU A 79 2.43 13.85 3.99
CA GLU A 79 2.80 15.14 4.58
C GLU A 79 1.70 16.19 4.35
N ARG A 80 1.03 16.19 3.19
CA ARG A 80 -0.13 17.08 2.96
C ARG A 80 -1.26 16.79 3.94
N GLY A 81 -1.65 15.52 4.09
CA GLY A 81 -2.71 15.14 5.01
C GLY A 81 -2.38 15.50 6.46
N ILE A 82 -1.13 15.25 6.87
CA ILE A 82 -0.61 15.63 8.18
C ILE A 82 -0.56 17.15 8.35
N ALA A 83 -0.14 17.90 7.33
CA ALA A 83 -0.09 19.36 7.38
C ALA A 83 -1.48 19.95 7.58
N LEU A 84 -2.53 19.37 6.99
CA LEU A 84 -3.91 19.80 7.24
C LEU A 84 -4.27 19.72 8.72
N ILE A 85 -3.93 18.60 9.37
CA ILE A 85 -4.16 18.37 10.80
C ILE A 85 -3.30 19.32 11.63
N ARG A 86 -2.01 19.46 11.30
CA ARG A 86 -1.04 20.30 12.01
C ARG A 86 -1.48 21.76 12.07
N THR A 87 -1.93 22.31 10.96
CA THR A 87 -2.37 23.71 10.85
C THR A 87 -3.84 23.92 11.21
N SER A 88 -4.56 22.88 11.64
CA SER A 88 -5.92 23.03 12.16
C SER A 88 -5.93 23.67 13.55
N VAL A 89 -7.06 24.25 13.91
CA VAL A 89 -7.31 24.90 15.20
C VAL A 89 -8.42 24.14 15.93
N PRO A 90 -8.16 23.62 17.14
CA PRO A 90 -9.21 23.01 17.94
C PRO A 90 -10.27 24.03 18.39
N ARG A 91 -11.54 23.64 18.29
CA ARG A 91 -12.69 24.41 18.82
C ARG A 91 -13.73 23.43 19.33
N GLY A 92 -13.94 23.40 20.64
CA GLY A 92 -14.95 22.56 21.28
C GLY A 92 -14.75 21.06 21.03
N GLY A 93 -13.52 20.55 21.12
CA GLY A 93 -13.23 19.13 20.91
C GLY A 93 -12.98 18.74 19.44
N VAL A 94 -13.18 19.67 18.49
CA VAL A 94 -13.15 19.37 17.05
C VAL A 94 -12.10 20.24 16.35
N LEU A 95 -11.32 19.63 15.47
CA LEU A 95 -10.33 20.32 14.65
C LEU A 95 -11.03 21.12 13.54
N HIS A 96 -10.67 22.39 13.38
CA HIS A 96 -11.22 23.27 12.37
C HIS A 96 -10.13 23.83 11.46
N ARG A 97 -10.49 24.07 10.20
CA ARG A 97 -9.67 24.77 9.21
C ARG A 97 -10.58 25.68 8.37
N ASP A 98 -10.13 26.90 8.11
CA ASP A 98 -10.87 27.88 7.30
C ASP A 98 -12.33 28.08 7.76
N GLY A 99 -12.53 28.06 9.09
CA GLY A 99 -13.85 28.25 9.71
C GLY A 99 -14.78 27.03 9.67
N ARG A 100 -14.33 25.87 9.18
CA ARG A 100 -15.12 24.64 9.08
C ARG A 100 -14.46 23.47 9.81
N PRO A 101 -15.22 22.45 10.27
CA PRO A 101 -14.62 21.23 10.79
C PRO A 101 -13.72 20.56 9.75
N LEU A 102 -12.50 20.20 10.14
CA LEU A 102 -11.62 19.37 9.35
C LEU A 102 -12.10 17.92 9.47
N THR A 103 -12.45 17.29 8.35
CA THR A 103 -12.99 15.93 8.35
C THR A 103 -12.03 14.93 7.74
N SER A 104 -12.26 13.65 8.03
CA SER A 104 -11.56 12.52 7.39
C SER A 104 -11.61 12.59 5.87
N GLU A 105 -12.76 12.95 5.29
CA GLU A 105 -12.95 13.11 3.85
C GLU A 105 -12.11 14.24 3.27
N ALA A 106 -12.05 15.39 3.96
CA ALA A 106 -11.28 16.54 3.50
C ALA A 106 -9.77 16.22 3.45
N VAL A 107 -9.28 15.48 4.44
CA VAL A 107 -7.88 15.01 4.47
C VAL A 107 -7.62 14.03 3.33
N ARG A 108 -8.48 13.02 3.14
CA ARG A 108 -8.36 12.08 2.02
C ARG A 108 -8.38 12.77 0.67
N ALA A 109 -9.29 13.73 0.48
CA ALA A 109 -9.45 14.44 -0.78
C ALA A 109 -8.17 15.19 -1.17
N GLU A 110 -7.53 15.89 -0.22
CA GLU A 110 -6.24 16.57 -0.46
C GLU A 110 -5.14 15.58 -0.85
N MET A 111 -5.04 14.47 -0.11
CA MET A 111 -4.06 13.42 -0.41
C MET A 111 -4.29 12.82 -1.80
N HIS A 112 -5.53 12.47 -2.13
CA HIS A 112 -5.92 11.86 -3.40
C HIS A 112 -5.72 12.80 -4.58
N ALA A 113 -6.02 14.10 -4.42
CA ALA A 113 -5.75 15.10 -5.46
C ALA A 113 -4.26 15.16 -5.80
N TYR A 114 -3.39 15.14 -4.78
CA TYR A 114 -1.95 15.10 -5.00
C TYR A 114 -1.49 13.81 -5.68
N LEU A 115 -1.94 12.65 -5.21
CA LEU A 115 -1.61 11.35 -5.82
C LEU A 115 -1.98 11.34 -7.31
N LEU A 116 -3.23 11.75 -7.62
CA LEU A 116 -3.74 11.77 -8.98
C LEU A 116 -2.90 12.67 -9.89
N ALA A 117 -2.52 13.85 -9.40
CA ALA A 117 -1.66 14.77 -10.14
C ALA A 117 -0.25 14.21 -10.42
N HIS A 118 0.17 13.15 -9.72
CA HIS A 118 1.47 12.49 -9.84
C HIS A 118 1.36 11.07 -10.42
N GLY A 119 0.27 10.76 -11.13
CA GLY A 119 0.07 9.48 -11.81
C GLY A 119 -0.14 8.30 -10.86
N CYS A 120 -0.53 8.58 -9.61
CA CYS A 120 -0.81 7.57 -8.60
C CYS A 120 -2.30 7.58 -8.24
N ARG A 121 -2.91 6.40 -8.12
CA ARG A 121 -4.27 6.24 -7.61
C ARG A 121 -4.24 5.75 -6.16
N GLY A 122 -4.82 6.54 -5.26
CA GLY A 122 -5.15 6.10 -3.90
C GLY A 122 -6.57 5.55 -3.87
N THR A 123 -6.74 4.28 -3.51
CA THR A 123 -8.05 3.68 -3.25
C THR A 123 -8.15 3.35 -1.77
N ASP A 124 -9.33 3.51 -1.17
CA ASP A 124 -9.62 3.05 0.20
C ASP A 124 -8.65 3.58 1.28
N THR A 125 -8.06 4.75 1.06
CA THR A 125 -7.24 5.43 2.08
C THR A 125 -8.04 5.61 3.36
N ILE A 126 -7.42 5.28 4.48
CA ILE A 126 -8.03 5.42 5.81
C ILE A 126 -7.55 6.73 6.43
N VAL A 127 -8.49 7.49 6.98
CA VAL A 127 -8.24 8.62 7.87
C VAL A 127 -9.23 8.50 9.02
N SER A 128 -8.90 7.69 10.01
CA SER A 128 -9.77 7.35 11.15
C SER A 128 -9.39 8.16 12.39
N CYS A 129 -10.36 8.51 13.24
CA CYS A 129 -10.15 9.35 14.41
C CYS A 129 -10.84 8.81 15.66
N GLY A 130 -10.19 8.93 16.82
CA GLY A 130 -10.76 8.55 18.11
C GLY A 130 -11.08 7.04 18.17
N PRO A 131 -12.25 6.64 18.70
CA PRO A 131 -12.61 5.23 18.86
C PRO A 131 -12.56 4.41 17.56
N ASP A 132 -12.83 5.02 16.40
CA ASP A 132 -12.81 4.34 15.10
C ASP A 132 -11.40 3.87 14.72
N THR A 133 -10.34 4.41 15.34
CA THR A 133 -8.96 3.95 15.10
C THR A 133 -8.71 2.53 15.62
N ALA A 134 -9.56 2.02 16.50
CA ALA A 134 -9.51 0.63 16.96
C ALA A 134 -10.04 -0.36 15.92
N LEU A 135 -10.69 0.10 14.85
CA LEU A 135 -11.22 -0.72 13.76
C LEU A 135 -10.26 -0.68 12.55
N PRO A 136 -9.50 -1.76 12.26
CA PRO A 136 -8.39 -1.73 11.29
C PRO A 136 -8.76 -1.31 9.87
N HIS A 137 -10.01 -1.53 9.45
CA HIS A 137 -10.51 -1.20 8.12
C HIS A 137 -11.62 -0.14 8.14
N SER A 138 -11.76 0.60 9.25
CA SER A 138 -12.67 1.75 9.26
C SER A 138 -12.04 2.87 8.42
N PRO A 139 -12.70 3.34 7.34
CA PRO A 139 -12.17 4.44 6.55
C PRO A 139 -12.06 5.73 7.39
N GLY A 140 -12.89 5.86 8.43
CA GLY A 140 -13.08 7.07 9.21
C GLY A 140 -14.01 8.06 8.51
N ILE A 141 -14.95 8.62 9.26
CA ILE A 141 -16.02 9.48 8.73
C ILE A 141 -16.16 10.72 9.62
N GLY A 142 -16.31 11.88 8.98
CA GLY A 142 -16.69 13.10 9.67
C GLY A 142 -15.55 13.81 10.41
N PRO A 143 -15.86 14.70 11.37
CA PRO A 143 -14.90 15.61 11.97
C PRO A 143 -13.79 14.91 12.77
N LEU A 144 -12.56 15.39 12.60
CA LEU A 144 -11.41 15.01 13.41
C LEU A 144 -11.45 15.74 14.76
N ARG A 145 -11.01 15.06 15.82
CA ARG A 145 -11.06 15.55 17.19
C ARG A 145 -9.67 15.89 17.72
N GLU A 146 -9.61 16.87 18.63
CA GLU A 146 -8.38 17.14 19.40
C GLU A 146 -8.17 16.05 20.45
N ASP A 147 -6.92 15.89 20.90
CA ASP A 147 -6.48 14.94 21.95
C ASP A 147 -6.69 13.44 21.63
N GLU A 148 -7.35 13.14 20.50
CA GLU A 148 -7.65 11.79 20.01
C GLU A 148 -6.63 11.33 18.95
N PRO A 149 -6.37 10.01 18.83
CA PRO A 149 -5.53 9.48 17.76
C PRO A 149 -6.20 9.68 16.41
N ILE A 150 -5.40 10.04 15.41
CA ILE A 150 -5.78 10.06 14.00
C ILE A 150 -4.86 9.10 13.25
N VAL A 151 -5.42 8.01 12.75
CA VAL A 151 -4.71 7.00 11.95
C VAL A 151 -4.91 7.30 10.48
N ILE A 152 -3.82 7.50 9.76
CA ILE A 152 -3.78 7.66 8.32
C ILE A 152 -3.09 6.44 7.72
N ASP A 153 -3.79 5.68 6.88
CA ASP A 153 -3.25 4.54 6.14
C ASP A 153 -3.45 4.73 4.64
N ILE A 154 -2.35 4.69 3.87
CA ILE A 154 -2.35 5.03 2.45
C ILE A 154 -1.44 4.08 1.67
N TYR A 155 -1.98 3.50 0.59
CA TYR A 155 -1.32 2.49 -0.23
C TYR A 155 -1.55 2.68 -1.74
N PRO A 156 -1.06 3.78 -2.32
CA PRO A 156 -1.40 4.11 -3.69
C PRO A 156 -0.67 3.22 -4.69
N GLN A 157 -1.24 3.11 -5.89
CA GLN A 157 -0.67 2.43 -7.04
C GLN A 157 -0.27 3.44 -8.11
N ASP A 158 0.91 3.29 -8.68
CA ASP A 158 1.29 4.02 -9.89
C ASP A 158 0.56 3.46 -11.12
N ASP A 159 -0.10 4.31 -11.89
CA ASP A 159 -1.00 3.91 -12.97
C ASP A 159 -0.27 3.23 -14.14
N LEU A 160 0.99 3.56 -14.37
CA LEU A 160 1.79 3.04 -15.48
C LEU A 160 2.50 1.74 -15.12
N SER A 161 3.21 1.73 -14.01
CA SER A 161 4.04 0.59 -13.58
C SER A 161 3.25 -0.46 -12.80
N GLY A 162 2.09 -0.10 -12.25
CA GLY A 162 1.27 -0.98 -11.41
C GLY A 162 1.88 -1.28 -10.03
N TYR A 163 3.01 -0.66 -9.68
CA TYR A 163 3.65 -0.84 -8.38
C TYR A 163 2.96 0.00 -7.30
N HIS A 164 3.03 -0.47 -6.07
CA HIS A 164 2.43 0.17 -4.91
C HIS A 164 3.47 0.68 -3.92
N ALA A 165 3.07 1.68 -3.15
CA ALA A 165 3.63 1.96 -1.84
C ALA A 165 2.57 1.65 -0.77
N ASP A 166 2.98 1.57 0.49
CA ASP A 166 2.10 1.28 1.62
C ASP A 166 2.71 1.86 2.89
N MET A 167 2.01 2.81 3.52
CA MET A 167 2.45 3.41 4.76
C MET A 167 1.31 3.92 5.64
N THR A 168 1.48 3.65 6.94
CA THR A 168 0.58 4.14 7.98
C THR A 168 1.30 5.13 8.91
N ARG A 169 0.59 6.15 9.38
CA ARG A 169 1.02 7.06 10.47
C ARG A 169 -0.13 7.29 11.45
N THR A 170 0.22 7.43 12.71
CA THR A 170 -0.70 7.86 13.77
C THR A 170 -0.22 9.18 14.32
N VAL A 171 -1.09 10.18 14.31
CA VAL A 171 -0.82 11.53 14.82
C VAL A 171 -1.90 11.95 15.81
N VAL A 172 -1.60 12.94 16.65
CA VAL A 172 -2.54 13.57 17.58
C VAL A 172 -2.35 15.07 17.47
N LYS A 173 -3.44 15.83 17.47
CA LYS A 173 -3.41 17.29 17.61
C LYS A 173 -3.91 17.64 19.00
N GLY A 174 -3.04 18.22 19.83
CA GLY A 174 -3.29 18.43 21.25
C GLY A 174 -2.48 17.45 22.11
N GLU A 175 -2.99 17.10 23.29
CA GLU A 175 -2.33 16.24 24.26
C GLU A 175 -3.01 14.87 24.37
N PRO A 176 -2.37 13.78 23.90
CA PRO A 176 -2.93 12.45 24.04
C PRO A 176 -2.98 12.01 25.50
N THR A 177 -4.01 11.23 25.85
CA THR A 177 -4.07 10.56 27.15
C THR A 177 -2.89 9.61 27.38
N PRO A 178 -2.53 9.28 28.64
CA PRO A 178 -1.49 8.30 28.93
C PRO A 178 -1.72 6.95 28.24
N ALA A 179 -2.97 6.49 28.14
CA ALA A 179 -3.33 5.25 27.46
C ALA A 179 -3.05 5.29 25.95
N ILE A 180 -3.37 6.40 25.26
CA ILE A 180 -3.05 6.59 23.84
C ILE A 180 -1.53 6.58 23.63
N ARG A 181 -0.79 7.26 24.51
CA ARG A 181 0.69 7.31 24.46
C ARG A 181 1.29 5.91 24.64
N GLU A 182 0.81 5.16 25.63
CA GLU A 182 1.26 3.79 25.89
C GLU A 182 1.03 2.87 24.69
N MET A 183 -0.17 2.90 24.09
CA MET A 183 -0.49 2.13 22.89
C MET A 183 0.44 2.49 21.72
N TYR A 184 0.65 3.79 21.48
CA TYR A 184 1.55 4.25 20.44
C TYR A 184 2.99 3.75 20.65
N ASP A 185 3.52 3.90 21.86
CA ASP A 185 4.88 3.48 22.20
C ASP A 185 5.04 1.96 22.05
N ALA A 186 4.06 1.17 22.47
CA ALA A 186 4.06 -0.28 22.29
C ALA A 186 4.14 -0.69 20.80
N VAL A 187 3.33 -0.06 19.93
CA VAL A 187 3.32 -0.33 18.48
C VAL A 187 4.63 0.14 17.83
N ARG A 188 5.12 1.32 18.19
CA ARG A 188 6.41 1.86 17.71
C ARG A 188 7.55 0.90 18.04
N ASP A 189 7.62 0.43 19.28
CA ASP A 189 8.66 -0.48 19.75
C ASP A 189 8.56 -1.85 19.07
N ALA A 190 7.35 -2.38 18.88
CA ALA A 190 7.11 -3.61 18.13
C ALA A 190 7.57 -3.47 16.67
N LYS A 191 7.20 -2.38 15.99
CA LYS A 191 7.64 -2.06 14.62
C LYS A 191 9.18 -2.01 14.54
N ALA A 192 9.83 -1.32 15.47
CA ALA A 192 11.29 -1.21 15.52
C ALA A 192 11.96 -2.58 15.72
N ARG A 193 11.43 -3.43 16.60
CA ARG A 193 11.90 -4.81 16.80
C ARG A 193 11.72 -5.66 15.54
N GLY A 194 10.58 -5.55 14.86
CA GLY A 194 10.31 -6.22 13.59
C GLY A 194 11.32 -5.84 12.50
N ALA A 195 11.57 -4.55 12.32
CA ALA A 195 12.55 -4.04 11.35
C ALA A 195 13.97 -4.56 11.63
N ARG A 196 14.40 -4.59 12.91
CA ARG A 196 15.71 -5.14 13.32
C ARG A 196 15.81 -6.65 13.04
N ARG A 197 14.76 -7.43 13.33
CA ARG A 197 14.71 -8.87 13.04
C ARG A 197 14.78 -9.15 11.54
N ARG A 198 14.05 -8.39 10.72
CA ARG A 198 14.10 -8.51 9.25
C ARG A 198 15.52 -8.29 8.72
N LYS A 199 16.20 -7.23 9.17
CA LYS A 199 17.59 -6.95 8.75
C LYS A 199 18.54 -8.11 9.10
N ARG A 200 18.39 -8.73 10.28
CA ARG A 200 19.17 -9.91 10.69
C ARG A 200 18.88 -11.14 9.82
N ARG A 201 17.59 -11.43 9.56
CA ARG A 201 17.19 -12.54 8.66
C ARG A 201 17.66 -12.32 7.24
N HIS A 202 17.53 -11.11 6.69
CA HIS A 202 18.02 -10.77 5.36
C HIS A 202 19.54 -10.94 5.23
N ARG A 203 20.33 -10.53 6.25
CA ARG A 203 21.78 -10.78 6.27
C ARG A 203 22.12 -12.27 6.26
N ARG A 204 21.39 -13.08 7.05
CA ARG A 204 21.56 -14.55 7.08
C ARG A 204 21.14 -15.20 5.75
N ALA A 205 19.99 -14.85 5.20
CA ALA A 205 19.51 -15.36 3.91
C ALA A 205 20.44 -14.96 2.75
N ARG A 206 20.92 -13.71 2.72
CA ARG A 206 21.92 -13.23 1.74
C ARG A 206 23.25 -13.97 1.85
N ALA A 207 23.66 -14.38 3.05
CA ALA A 207 24.87 -15.19 3.23
C ALA A 207 24.72 -16.61 2.64
N LEU A 208 23.50 -17.11 2.48
CA LEU A 208 23.16 -18.40 1.89
C LEU A 208 22.91 -18.32 0.38
N LEU A 209 22.67 -17.12 -0.19
CA LEU A 209 22.51 -16.94 -1.63
C LEU A 209 23.86 -17.07 -2.36
N PRO A 210 23.90 -17.69 -3.56
CA PRO A 210 25.08 -17.70 -4.41
C PRO A 210 25.48 -16.25 -4.78
N ARG A 211 26.79 -16.05 -5.01
CA ARG A 211 27.40 -14.70 -5.04
C ARG A 211 26.80 -13.78 -6.12
N ASP A 212 26.36 -14.35 -7.23
CA ASP A 212 25.70 -13.70 -8.37
C ASP A 212 24.31 -13.13 -8.06
N ARG A 213 23.62 -13.62 -7.02
CA ARG A 213 22.27 -13.17 -6.61
C ARG A 213 22.27 -12.20 -5.42
N ARG A 214 23.44 -11.70 -5.00
CA ARG A 214 23.55 -10.77 -3.86
C ARG A 214 23.39 -9.32 -4.32
N CYS A 215 22.33 -8.65 -3.87
CA CYS A 215 22.16 -7.20 -4.07
C CYS A 215 23.33 -6.42 -3.42
N PRO A 216 23.90 -5.36 -4.06
CA PRO A 216 25.01 -4.59 -3.51
C PRO A 216 24.65 -3.84 -2.22
N PRO A 217 25.62 -3.60 -1.30
CA PRO A 217 25.34 -2.92 -0.04
C PRO A 217 25.15 -1.42 -0.23
N GLY A 218 23.93 -0.92 -0.03
CA GLY A 218 23.62 0.52 -0.03
C GLY A 218 22.12 0.81 -0.12
N GLY A 219 21.48 1.09 1.02
CA GLY A 219 20.04 1.38 1.08
C GLY A 219 19.59 1.69 2.51
N TYR A 220 19.85 2.93 2.93
CA TYR A 220 19.32 3.56 4.15
C TYR A 220 17.77 3.62 4.05
N GLY A 221 16.96 3.28 5.06
CA GLY A 221 16.70 4.06 6.26
C GLY A 221 15.46 4.94 6.06
N CYS A 222 14.25 4.36 6.11
CA CYS A 222 12.98 5.11 5.97
C CYS A 222 12.55 5.65 7.36
N GLY A 223 12.61 6.99 7.45
CA GLY A 223 11.94 7.94 8.36
C GLY A 223 11.46 7.46 9.73
N ASP A 224 12.17 7.92 10.76
CA ASP A 224 11.66 8.10 12.12
C ASP A 224 10.70 9.31 12.16
N THR A 225 9.77 9.28 13.11
CA THR A 225 8.64 10.20 13.28
C THR A 225 9.01 11.53 13.96
N ASP A 226 8.51 12.64 13.43
CA ASP A 226 8.47 13.94 14.12
C ASP A 226 7.17 14.10 14.92
N ARG A 227 7.30 14.66 16.13
CA ARG A 227 6.21 15.26 16.91
C ARG A 227 5.70 16.48 16.14
N LEU A 228 4.38 16.67 16.11
CA LEU A 228 3.74 17.87 15.57
C LEU A 228 3.27 18.80 16.66
#